data_AF-A0A917L682-F1
#
_entry.id   AF-A0A917L682-F1
#
_cell.length_a   1.000
_cell.length_b   1.000
_cell.length_c   1.000
_cell.angle_alpha   90.00
_cell.angle_beta   90.00
_cell.angle_gamma   90.00
#
_symmetry.space_group_name_H-M   'P 1'
#
loop_
_entity.id
_entity.type
_entity.pdbx_description
1 polymer ?
#
loop_
_entity_poly.entity_id
_entity_poly.type
_entity_poly.pdbx_seq_one_letter_code
_entity_poly.pdbx_strand_id
1 'polypeptide(L)'
;MKCAWKTSTTPGTRGRQAEISGRSAVRRSGLRSSAMQKTYKTGPPAARQSRGMSTQSPEPVRFDTKIAVLLREDLEPWQRLNVTAFLVSGLGTQLPEVIGEPYEDADGVSYLPMFRQPVLIFEGTKETLTAAHSRTLSRALPRALFTSDLFATGHDRDNRAAVKAVPTAELDLVGLAVYGPRNAVDKVLKGARMHP
;
A
#
# COMPACT_ATOMS: atom_id res chain seq x y z
N MET A 1 -26.72 24.07 3.58
CA MET A 1 -25.30 23.64 3.63
C MET A 1 -25.15 22.40 2.74
N LYS A 2 -24.36 22.48 1.67
CA LYS A 2 -24.16 21.36 0.73
C LYS A 2 -23.01 20.50 1.25
N CYS A 3 -23.31 19.24 1.55
CA CYS A 3 -22.33 18.23 1.94
C CYS A 3 -21.34 17.99 0.78
N ALA A 4 -20.04 17.94 1.06
CA ALA A 4 -18.98 17.87 0.04
C ALA A 4 -18.92 16.52 -0.72
N TRP A 5 -19.66 15.50 -0.27
CA TRP A 5 -19.40 14.10 -0.64
C TRP A 5 -20.52 13.42 -1.46
N LYS A 6 -21.49 14.16 -1.99
CA LYS A 6 -22.47 13.59 -2.94
C LYS A 6 -21.95 13.68 -4.37
N THR A 7 -21.30 12.63 -4.87
CA THR A 7 -20.94 12.51 -6.30
C THR A 7 -21.96 11.69 -7.08
N SER A 8 -22.36 12.26 -8.22
CA SER A 8 -23.34 11.79 -9.20
C SER A 8 -22.96 10.46 -9.87
N THR A 9 -23.96 9.59 -10.08
CA THR A 9 -23.86 8.31 -10.77
C THR A 9 -23.99 8.51 -12.28
N THR A 10 -22.91 8.76 -13.02
CA THR A 10 -22.94 8.68 -14.49
C THR A 10 -21.58 8.29 -15.07
N PRO A 11 -21.43 7.08 -15.67
CA PRO A 11 -20.19 6.67 -16.33
C PRO A 11 -20.08 7.30 -17.74
N GLY A 12 -19.00 8.04 -17.99
CA GLY A 12 -18.66 8.59 -19.32
C GLY A 12 -17.77 7.63 -20.12
N THR A 13 -18.28 7.20 -21.27
CA THR A 13 -17.62 6.33 -22.26
C THR A 13 -16.76 7.14 -23.24
N ARG A 14 -15.61 6.60 -23.66
CA ARG A 14 -15.15 6.40 -25.07
C ARG A 14 -13.63 6.40 -25.18
N GLY A 15 -13.11 5.28 -25.67
CA GLY A 15 -11.74 5.17 -26.18
C GLY A 15 -11.54 5.89 -27.51
N ARG A 16 -10.27 6.18 -27.82
CA ARG A 16 -9.78 6.49 -29.15
C ARG A 16 -8.39 5.89 -29.34
N GLN A 17 -8.21 5.32 -30.52
CA GLN A 17 -7.09 4.55 -31.03
C GLN A 17 -5.87 5.45 -31.33
N ALA A 18 -4.67 4.86 -31.34
CA ALA A 18 -3.51 5.38 -32.05
C ALA A 18 -2.93 4.26 -32.92
N GLU A 19 -2.91 4.51 -34.23
CA GLU A 19 -2.33 3.66 -35.27
C GLU A 19 -0.80 3.72 -35.24
N ILE A 20 -0.13 2.59 -35.49
CA ILE A 20 1.31 2.50 -35.72
C ILE A 20 1.54 2.17 -37.19
N SER A 21 2.28 3.02 -37.89
CA SER A 21 2.80 2.77 -39.25
C SER A 21 4.32 2.74 -39.21
N GLY A 22 4.95 1.78 -39.91
CA GLY A 22 6.41 1.72 -40.02
C GLY A 22 6.98 0.43 -40.62
N ARG A 23 7.17 0.45 -41.95
CA ARG A 23 7.94 -0.44 -42.87
C ARG A 23 9.33 -0.85 -42.34
N SER A 24 10.14 -1.75 -42.91
CA SER A 24 10.08 -2.91 -43.82
C SER A 24 11.55 -3.41 -43.94
N ALA A 25 11.73 -4.74 -43.98
CA ALA A 25 12.76 -5.56 -44.65
C ALA A 25 14.25 -5.14 -44.72
N VAL A 26 15.15 -6.06 -44.35
CA VAL A 26 16.26 -6.54 -45.21
C VAL A 26 16.57 -8.02 -44.92
N ARG A 27 16.54 -8.84 -45.98
CA ARG A 27 17.13 -10.20 -46.06
C ARG A 27 18.57 -10.10 -46.58
N ARG A 28 19.47 -10.99 -46.14
CA ARG A 28 20.55 -11.52 -46.99
C ARG A 28 20.84 -12.99 -46.67
N SER A 29 21.21 -13.69 -47.73
CA SER A 29 21.26 -15.14 -47.93
C SER A 29 22.66 -15.58 -48.38
N GLY A 30 22.98 -16.86 -48.17
CA GLY A 30 24.02 -17.63 -48.90
C GLY A 30 25.39 -17.63 -48.24
N LEU A 31 26.23 -18.66 -48.31
CA LEU A 31 26.24 -19.91 -49.08
C LEU A 31 27.26 -20.88 -48.43
N ARG A 32 27.13 -22.17 -48.78
CA ARG A 32 27.91 -23.33 -48.31
C ARG A 32 29.32 -23.42 -48.92
N SER A 33 30.27 -24.05 -48.22
CA SER A 33 31.34 -24.92 -48.78
C SER A 33 31.97 -25.72 -47.62
N SER A 34 31.78 -27.04 -47.53
CA SER A 34 32.57 -28.15 -48.10
C SER A 34 33.78 -28.59 -47.24
N ALA A 35 33.94 -29.90 -47.16
CA ALA A 35 34.56 -30.68 -46.11
C ALA A 35 36.08 -30.84 -46.23
N MET A 36 36.74 -31.08 -45.09
CA MET A 36 37.95 -31.91 -45.02
C MET A 36 38.15 -32.45 -43.61
N GLN A 37 38.14 -33.79 -43.48
CA GLN A 37 38.46 -34.52 -42.26
C GLN A 37 39.96 -34.44 -41.97
N LYS A 38 40.32 -34.02 -40.76
CA LYS A 38 41.61 -34.35 -40.15
C LYS A 38 41.36 -34.72 -38.70
N THR A 39 41.79 -35.92 -38.35
CA THR A 39 41.78 -36.52 -37.02
C THR A 39 42.77 -35.80 -36.11
N TYR A 40 42.31 -35.32 -34.95
CA TYR A 40 43.17 -34.91 -33.84
C TYR A 40 42.67 -35.56 -32.56
N LYS A 41 43.59 -36.24 -31.89
CA LYS A 41 43.41 -36.93 -30.60
C LYS A 41 42.79 -36.00 -29.56
N THR A 42 41.79 -36.50 -28.86
CA THR A 42 41.09 -35.85 -27.75
C THR A 42 42.03 -35.60 -26.56
N GLY A 43 42.22 -34.33 -26.20
CA GLY A 43 42.71 -33.93 -24.87
C GLY A 43 41.55 -33.88 -23.86
N PRO A 44 41.83 -34.02 -22.55
CA PRO A 44 40.78 -34.04 -21.53
C PRO A 44 40.09 -32.67 -21.42
N PRO A 45 38.79 -32.62 -21.04
CA PRO A 45 38.04 -31.37 -21.04
C PRO A 45 38.56 -30.44 -19.94
N ALA A 46 38.78 -29.18 -20.30
CA ALA A 46 39.06 -28.10 -19.36
C ALA A 46 37.91 -27.98 -18.35
N ALA A 47 38.26 -27.95 -17.07
CA ALA A 47 37.33 -27.78 -15.96
C ALA A 47 36.50 -26.51 -16.16
N ARG A 48 35.20 -26.69 -16.39
CA ARG A 48 34.21 -25.61 -16.44
C ARG A 48 34.07 -25.06 -15.02
N GLN A 49 34.80 -24.00 -14.70
CA GLN A 49 34.56 -23.22 -13.49
C GLN A 49 33.14 -22.66 -13.57
N SER A 50 32.21 -23.30 -12.86
CA SER A 50 30.89 -22.74 -12.59
C SER A 50 31.09 -21.51 -11.73
N ARG A 51 31.17 -20.35 -12.37
CA ARG A 51 31.05 -19.04 -11.73
C ARG A 51 29.65 -19.02 -11.10
N GLY A 52 29.58 -19.33 -9.80
CA GLY A 52 28.35 -19.25 -9.04
C GLY A 52 27.84 -17.82 -9.14
N MET A 53 26.78 -17.60 -9.91
CA MET A 53 25.95 -16.42 -9.71
C MET A 53 25.32 -16.61 -8.33
N SER A 54 25.91 -15.97 -7.33
CA SER A 54 25.23 -15.65 -6.10
C SER A 54 24.12 -14.64 -6.44
N THR A 55 22.99 -15.15 -6.93
CA THR A 55 21.73 -14.44 -6.88
C THR A 55 21.37 -14.34 -5.40
N GLN A 56 21.87 -13.30 -4.72
CA GLN A 56 21.27 -12.85 -3.47
C GLN A 56 19.87 -12.39 -3.84
N SER A 57 18.90 -13.30 -3.77
CA SER A 57 17.51 -12.93 -3.65
C SER A 57 17.42 -11.97 -2.47
N PRO A 58 16.85 -10.76 -2.63
CA PRO A 58 16.71 -9.85 -1.50
C PRO A 58 15.86 -10.57 -0.44
N GLU A 59 16.46 -10.82 0.73
CA GLU A 59 15.74 -11.27 1.92
C GLU A 59 14.47 -10.43 2.08
N PRO A 60 13.30 -11.04 2.35
CA PRO A 60 12.08 -10.27 2.51
C PRO A 60 12.26 -9.25 3.63
N VAL A 61 12.20 -7.95 3.29
CA VAL A 61 12.36 -6.85 4.24
C VAL A 61 11.30 -7.01 5.33
N ARG A 62 11.74 -7.40 6.52
CA ARG A 62 10.86 -7.62 7.67
C ARG A 62 10.91 -6.39 8.57
N PHE A 63 9.75 -5.78 8.78
CA PHE A 63 9.60 -4.65 9.71
C PHE A 63 9.23 -5.18 11.10
N ASP A 64 9.92 -4.70 12.13
CA ASP A 64 9.55 -4.95 13.53
C ASP A 64 8.28 -4.19 13.92
N THR A 65 7.95 -3.15 13.16
CA THR A 65 6.75 -2.34 13.31
C THR A 65 5.68 -2.67 12.27
N LYS A 66 4.44 -2.28 12.58
CA LYS A 66 3.28 -2.53 11.74
C LYS A 66 2.40 -1.28 11.70
N ILE A 67 1.95 -0.91 10.50
CA ILE A 67 0.82 0.02 10.32
C ILE A 67 -0.43 -0.81 10.09
N ALA A 68 -1.48 -0.56 10.84
CA ALA A 68 -2.77 -1.19 10.62
C ALA A 68 -3.90 -0.18 10.67
N VAL A 69 -4.90 -0.41 9.82
CA VAL A 69 -6.16 0.33 9.79
C VAL A 69 -7.27 -0.67 10.07
N LEU A 70 -8.17 -0.34 10.99
CA LEU A 70 -9.39 -1.08 11.27
C LEU A 70 -10.58 -0.21 10.87
N LEU A 71 -11.46 -0.73 10.02
CA LEU A 71 -12.66 -0.07 9.55
C LEU A 71 -13.91 -0.76 10.08
N ARG A 72 -14.99 0.00 10.25
CA ARG A 72 -16.30 -0.57 10.58
C ARG A 72 -16.87 -1.28 9.35
N GLU A 73 -17.36 -2.48 9.54
CA GLU A 73 -17.76 -3.37 8.44
C GLU A 73 -19.06 -2.94 7.73
N ASP A 74 -19.83 -2.01 8.30
CA ASP A 74 -21.08 -1.47 7.73
C ASP A 74 -20.85 -0.28 6.78
N LEU A 75 -19.60 0.15 6.59
CA LEU A 75 -19.28 1.28 5.71
C LEU A 75 -19.40 0.90 4.22
N GLU A 76 -19.91 1.83 3.43
CA GLU A 76 -19.88 1.74 1.97
C GLU A 76 -18.44 1.73 1.44
N PRO A 77 -18.15 1.09 0.28
CA PRO A 77 -16.79 1.00 -0.25
C PRO A 77 -16.08 2.34 -0.38
N TRP A 78 -16.78 3.38 -0.84
CA TRP A 78 -16.21 4.72 -0.97
C TRP A 78 -15.92 5.37 0.40
N GLN A 79 -16.72 5.10 1.43
CA GLN A 79 -16.48 5.57 2.79
C GLN A 79 -15.23 4.92 3.37
N ARG A 80 -15.05 3.61 3.15
CA ARG A 80 -13.85 2.87 3.57
C ARG A 80 -12.57 3.46 2.98
N LEU A 81 -12.59 3.80 1.70
CA LEU A 81 -11.47 4.46 1.01
C LEU A 81 -11.18 5.84 1.59
N ASN A 82 -12.22 6.65 1.77
CA ASN A 82 -12.09 8.00 2.34
C ASN A 82 -11.53 7.97 3.77
N VAL A 83 -12.12 7.16 4.65
CA VAL A 83 -11.68 6.99 6.04
C VAL A 83 -10.23 6.52 6.09
N THR A 84 -9.85 5.54 5.26
CA THR A 84 -8.47 5.05 5.19
C THR A 84 -7.50 6.17 4.82
N ALA A 85 -7.81 6.96 3.79
CA ALA A 85 -6.97 8.07 3.34
C ALA A 85 -6.76 9.11 4.45
N PHE A 86 -7.83 9.49 5.16
CA PHE A 86 -7.73 10.43 6.29
C PHE A 86 -6.88 9.85 7.43
N LEU A 87 -7.15 8.61 7.84
CA LEU A 87 -6.48 7.97 8.96
C LEU A 87 -4.96 7.87 8.77
N VAL A 88 -4.52 7.49 7.56
CA VAL A 88 -3.09 7.31 7.30
C VAL A 88 -2.36 8.63 7.10
N SER A 89 -3.04 9.69 6.62
CA SER A 89 -2.42 11.01 6.43
C SER A 89 -1.84 11.60 7.73
N GLY A 90 -2.42 11.26 8.89
CA GLY A 90 -1.94 11.72 10.19
C GLY A 90 -0.67 11.01 10.69
N LEU A 91 -0.30 9.84 10.15
CA LEU A 91 0.82 9.07 10.67
C LEU A 91 2.18 9.64 10.26
N GLY A 92 2.35 9.98 8.97
CA GLY A 92 3.65 10.39 8.43
C GLY A 92 4.21 11.70 9.00
N THR A 93 3.34 12.58 9.51
CA THR A 93 3.76 13.87 10.09
C THR A 93 4.29 13.75 11.51
N GLN A 94 3.82 12.76 12.27
CA GLN A 94 4.26 12.50 13.65
C GLN A 94 5.31 11.40 13.75
N LEU A 95 5.36 10.52 12.75
CA LEU A 95 6.22 9.35 12.69
C LEU A 95 7.01 9.40 11.37
N PRO A 96 7.98 10.32 11.22
CA PRO A 96 8.72 10.47 9.96
C PRO A 96 9.41 9.16 9.55
N GLU A 97 9.72 8.28 10.50
CA GLU A 97 10.28 6.97 10.23
C GLU A 97 9.35 6.03 9.46
N VAL A 98 8.06 6.34 9.28
CA VAL A 98 7.17 5.52 8.44
C VAL A 98 7.21 5.93 6.97
N ILE A 99 7.73 7.12 6.66
CA ILE A 99 7.85 7.67 5.31
C ILE A 99 9.19 7.24 4.70
N GLY A 100 9.16 6.86 3.42
CA GLY A 100 10.35 6.53 2.64
C GLY A 100 10.95 7.72 1.91
N GLU A 101 11.74 7.43 0.89
CA GLU A 101 12.32 8.45 0.01
C GLU A 101 11.35 8.86 -1.11
N PRO A 102 11.55 10.04 -1.73
CA PRO A 102 10.86 10.39 -2.97
C PRO A 102 11.02 9.30 -4.02
N TYR A 103 9.94 9.04 -4.75
CA TYR A 103 9.98 8.12 -5.87
C TYR A 103 10.53 8.89 -7.08
N GLU A 104 11.28 8.21 -7.94
CA GLU A 104 11.79 8.78 -9.19
C GLU A 104 11.46 7.80 -10.31
N ASP A 105 10.91 8.31 -11.41
CA ASP A 105 10.73 7.48 -12.60
C ASP A 105 12.01 7.40 -13.44
N ALA A 106 11.96 6.62 -14.52
CA ALA A 106 13.12 6.41 -15.38
C ALA A 106 13.60 7.68 -16.10
N ASP A 107 12.78 8.73 -16.15
CA ASP A 107 13.08 10.01 -16.80
C ASP A 107 13.60 11.06 -15.80
N GLY A 108 13.74 10.70 -14.52
CA GLY A 108 14.21 11.58 -13.47
C GLY A 108 13.13 12.49 -12.88
N VAL A 109 11.85 12.24 -13.15
CA VAL A 109 10.76 13.00 -12.53
C VAL A 109 10.56 12.50 -11.10
N SER A 110 10.69 13.40 -10.13
CA SER A 110 10.45 13.09 -8.71
C SER A 110 8.97 13.16 -8.34
N TYR A 111 8.55 12.22 -7.49
CA TYR A 111 7.21 12.10 -6.91
C TYR A 111 7.29 12.13 -5.38
N LEU A 112 6.15 12.34 -4.73
CA LEU A 112 6.08 12.39 -3.27
C LEU A 112 6.53 11.06 -2.63
N PRO A 113 7.20 11.12 -1.47
CA PRO A 113 7.49 9.92 -0.69
C PRO A 113 6.19 9.32 -0.13
N MET A 114 6.16 7.98 -0.02
CA MET A 114 5.04 7.21 0.53
C MET A 114 5.50 6.34 1.70
N PHE A 115 4.58 5.59 2.32
CA PHE A 115 4.97 4.67 3.40
C PHE A 115 5.98 3.65 2.92
N ARG A 116 7.08 3.50 3.66
CA ARG A 116 8.10 2.49 3.37
C ARG A 116 7.75 1.08 3.84
N GLN A 117 6.62 0.91 4.54
CA GLN A 117 6.14 -0.37 5.03
C GLN A 117 4.65 -0.56 4.68
N PRO A 118 4.15 -1.79 4.52
CA PRO A 118 2.76 -2.05 4.17
C PRO A 118 1.76 -1.51 5.20
N VAL A 119 0.63 -0.99 4.71
CA VAL A 119 -0.55 -0.66 5.53
C VAL A 119 -1.51 -1.84 5.47
N LEU A 120 -1.74 -2.50 6.60
CA LEU A 120 -2.65 -3.65 6.68
C LEU A 120 -4.06 -3.20 7.04
N ILE A 121 -5.05 -3.49 6.17
CA ILE A 121 -6.44 -3.04 6.31
C ILE A 121 -7.32 -4.16 6.84
N PHE A 122 -7.98 -3.92 7.96
CA PHE A 122 -8.88 -4.83 8.64
C PHE A 122 -10.30 -4.26 8.69
N GLU A 123 -11.28 -5.14 8.85
CA GLU A 123 -12.65 -4.78 9.15
C GLU A 123 -13.15 -5.49 10.42
N GLY A 124 -14.14 -4.90 11.08
CA GLY A 124 -14.84 -5.51 12.19
C GLY A 124 -16.05 -4.69 12.65
N THR A 125 -16.74 -5.22 13.65
CA THR A 125 -17.93 -4.57 14.24
C THR A 125 -17.58 -3.30 15.01
N LYS A 126 -18.60 -2.51 15.37
CA LYS A 126 -18.46 -1.36 16.26
C LYS A 126 -17.79 -1.73 17.60
N GLU A 127 -18.20 -2.85 18.19
CA GLU A 127 -17.65 -3.35 19.46
C GLU A 127 -16.16 -3.71 19.32
N THR A 128 -15.80 -4.29 18.17
CA THR A 128 -14.40 -4.61 17.85
C THR A 128 -13.55 -3.35 17.79
N LEU A 129 -14.05 -2.29 17.15
CA LEU A 129 -13.42 -0.97 17.10
C LEU A 129 -13.27 -0.35 18.50
N THR A 130 -14.32 -0.34 19.31
CA THR A 130 -14.29 0.20 20.68
C THR A 130 -13.25 -0.55 21.55
N ALA A 131 -13.23 -1.88 21.44
CA ALA A 131 -12.24 -2.70 22.14
C ALA A 131 -10.81 -2.45 21.63
N ALA A 132 -10.62 -2.28 20.31
CA ALA A 132 -9.32 -1.97 19.71
C ALA A 132 -8.84 -0.59 20.16
N HIS A 133 -9.70 0.42 20.17
CA HIS A 133 -9.39 1.76 20.65
C HIS A 133 -8.95 1.75 22.12
N SER A 134 -9.70 1.06 22.99
CA SER A 134 -9.35 0.89 24.40
C SER A 134 -7.98 0.23 24.60
N ARG A 135 -7.69 -0.83 23.85
CA ARG A 135 -6.37 -1.52 23.86
C ARG A 135 -5.25 -0.64 23.32
N THR A 136 -5.54 0.21 22.35
CA THR A 136 -4.57 1.17 21.82
C THR A 136 -4.23 2.20 22.91
N LEU A 137 -5.22 2.67 23.67
CA LEU A 137 -5.04 3.69 24.73
C LEU A 137 -4.22 3.12 25.88
N SER A 138 -4.57 1.94 26.38
CA SER A 138 -3.85 1.28 27.48
C SER A 138 -2.40 0.94 27.15
N ARG A 139 -2.03 0.92 25.86
CA ARG A 139 -0.66 0.66 25.38
C ARG A 139 0.08 1.90 24.92
N ALA A 140 -0.52 3.09 25.01
CA ALA A 140 0.04 4.35 24.55
C ALA A 140 0.57 4.31 23.09
N LEU A 141 -0.07 3.54 22.21
CA LEU A 141 0.36 3.45 20.81
C LEU A 141 -0.03 4.71 20.01
N PRO A 142 0.81 5.18 19.07
CA PRO A 142 0.42 6.18 18.09
C PRO A 142 -0.83 5.75 17.30
N ARG A 143 -1.75 6.69 17.06
CA ARG A 143 -3.03 6.40 16.42
C ARG A 143 -3.63 7.60 15.69
N ALA A 144 -4.52 7.31 14.76
CA ALA A 144 -5.51 8.24 14.24
C ALA A 144 -6.90 7.62 14.36
N LEU A 145 -7.94 8.43 14.48
CA LEU A 145 -9.33 7.97 14.59
C LEU A 145 -10.23 8.73 13.64
N PHE A 146 -11.34 8.11 13.27
CA PHE A 146 -12.42 8.72 12.49
C PHE A 146 -13.75 8.31 13.14
N THR A 147 -14.58 9.27 13.53
CA THR A 147 -15.94 9.02 14.03
C THR A 147 -16.98 9.28 12.95
N SER A 148 -18.17 8.69 13.08
CA SER A 148 -19.25 8.83 12.10
C SER A 148 -19.66 10.29 11.87
N ASP A 149 -19.60 11.13 12.90
CA ASP A 149 -19.93 12.57 12.81
C ASP A 149 -19.12 13.32 11.76
N LEU A 150 -17.89 12.87 11.48
CA LEU A 150 -17.00 13.51 10.49
C LEU A 150 -17.53 13.40 9.06
N PHE A 151 -18.47 12.49 8.78
CA PHE A 151 -19.13 12.46 7.47
C PHE A 151 -20.10 13.63 7.26
N ALA A 152 -20.58 14.25 8.34
CA ALA A 152 -21.52 15.37 8.28
C ALA A 152 -20.83 16.75 8.25
N THR A 153 -19.53 16.80 8.50
CA THR A 153 -18.73 18.03 8.58
C THR A 153 -18.00 18.32 7.26
N GLY A 154 -17.62 19.58 7.05
CA GLY A 154 -16.99 20.05 5.81
C GLY A 154 -15.51 20.42 5.91
N HIS A 155 -14.96 20.60 7.11
CA HIS A 155 -13.58 21.06 7.30
C HIS A 155 -12.98 20.63 8.64
N ASP A 156 -11.64 20.59 8.71
CA ASP A 156 -10.86 20.10 9.87
C ASP A 156 -11.29 20.70 11.21
N ARG A 157 -11.51 22.02 11.27
CA ARG A 157 -11.90 22.68 12.52
C ARG A 157 -13.18 22.10 13.12
N ASP A 158 -14.16 21.77 12.28
CA ASP A 158 -15.44 21.21 12.73
C ASP A 158 -15.28 19.73 13.05
N ASN A 159 -14.47 18.99 12.28
CA ASN A 159 -14.13 17.60 12.57
C ASN A 159 -13.54 17.49 13.99
N ARG A 160 -12.55 18.33 14.30
CA ARG A 160 -11.91 18.34 15.63
C ARG A 160 -12.85 18.80 16.73
N ALA A 161 -13.73 19.75 16.45
CA ALA A 161 -14.74 20.17 17.42
C ALA A 161 -15.76 19.06 17.73
N ALA A 162 -16.21 18.33 16.71
CA ALA A 162 -17.13 17.20 16.84
C ALA A 162 -16.51 16.10 17.72
N VAL A 163 -15.26 15.68 17.44
CA VAL A 163 -14.55 14.69 18.28
C VAL A 163 -14.37 15.20 19.71
N LYS A 164 -13.99 16.46 19.90
CA LYS A 164 -13.75 17.04 21.22
C LYS A 164 -15.02 17.09 22.08
N ALA A 165 -16.19 17.18 21.48
CA ALA A 165 -17.46 17.27 22.18
C ALA A 165 -17.91 15.94 22.81
N VAL A 166 -17.32 14.80 22.40
CA VAL A 166 -17.77 13.47 22.80
C VAL A 166 -16.74 12.83 23.75
N PRO A 167 -17.15 12.32 24.93
CA PRO A 167 -16.23 11.63 25.83
C PRO A 167 -15.72 10.33 25.19
N THR A 168 -14.50 9.93 25.57
CA THR A 168 -13.80 8.78 24.95
C THR A 168 -14.63 7.49 24.88
N ALA A 169 -15.45 7.21 25.89
CA ALA A 169 -16.28 6.02 25.95
C ALA A 169 -17.48 6.04 24.99
N GLU A 170 -17.87 7.21 24.50
CA GLU A 170 -19.06 7.43 23.67
C GLU A 170 -18.71 7.70 22.19
N LEU A 171 -17.42 7.73 21.84
CA LEU A 171 -16.99 7.94 20.44
C LEU A 171 -17.58 6.86 19.52
N ASP A 172 -18.40 7.27 18.55
CA ASP A 172 -18.89 6.38 17.50
C ASP A 172 -17.85 6.19 16.40
N LEU A 173 -16.86 5.33 16.68
CA LEU A 173 -15.75 5.06 15.77
C LEU A 173 -16.22 4.33 14.51
N VAL A 174 -15.77 4.83 13.36
CA VAL A 174 -15.91 4.16 12.06
C VAL A 174 -14.57 3.71 11.50
N GLY A 175 -13.47 4.26 12.00
CA GLY A 175 -12.13 3.83 11.63
C GLY A 175 -11.07 4.18 12.68
N LEU A 176 -10.02 3.36 12.74
CA LEU A 176 -8.89 3.50 13.64
C LEU A 176 -7.61 3.07 12.92
N ALA A 177 -6.61 3.95 12.85
CA ALA A 177 -5.25 3.58 12.45
C ALA A 177 -4.34 3.51 13.65
N VAL A 178 -3.46 2.51 13.69
CA VAL A 178 -2.51 2.28 14.77
C VAL A 178 -1.15 1.93 14.20
N TYR A 179 -0.10 2.47 14.81
CA TYR A 179 1.29 2.15 14.52
C TYR A 179 2.02 1.68 15.78
N GLY A 180 2.96 0.74 15.62
CA GLY A 180 3.86 0.33 16.70
C GLY A 180 4.45 -1.07 16.50
N PRO A 181 5.05 -1.66 17.56
CA PRO A 181 5.61 -3.01 17.51
C PRO A 181 4.56 -4.03 17.07
N ARG A 182 4.92 -4.92 16.15
CA ARG A 182 3.99 -5.85 15.50
C ARG A 182 3.12 -6.64 16.49
N ASN A 183 3.74 -7.19 17.54
CA ASN A 183 3.03 -7.94 18.60
C ASN A 183 2.01 -7.09 19.37
N ALA A 184 2.27 -5.80 19.56
CA ALA A 184 1.35 -4.90 20.24
C ALA A 184 0.16 -4.56 19.34
N VAL A 185 0.41 -4.29 18.06
CA VAL A 185 -0.62 -4.02 17.04
C VAL A 185 -1.51 -5.25 16.84
N ASP A 186 -0.95 -6.45 16.76
CA ASP A 186 -1.72 -7.69 16.62
C ASP A 186 -2.67 -7.91 17.81
N LYS A 187 -2.21 -7.59 19.03
CA LYS A 187 -3.07 -7.62 20.23
C LYS A 187 -4.19 -6.57 20.18
N VAL A 188 -3.95 -5.40 19.59
CA VAL A 188 -4.97 -4.36 19.38
C VAL A 188 -6.04 -4.82 18.38
N LEU A 189 -5.66 -5.58 17.36
CA LEU A 189 -6.55 -6.03 16.29
C LEU A 189 -7.24 -7.37 16.58
N LYS A 190 -7.00 -7.99 17.74
CA LYS A 190 -7.70 -9.23 18.12
C LYS A 190 -9.22 -9.04 17.98
N GLY A 191 -9.85 -9.93 17.21
CA GLY A 191 -11.27 -9.91 16.86
C GLY A 191 -11.58 -9.36 15.46
N ALA A 192 -10.65 -8.60 14.86
CA ALA A 192 -10.80 -8.08 13.50
C ALA A 192 -10.41 -9.12 12.44
N ARG A 193 -10.93 -8.94 11.22
CA ARG A 193 -10.64 -9.77 10.06
C ARG A 193 -9.90 -8.97 9.00
N MET A 194 -9.08 -9.63 8.19
CA MET A 194 -8.46 -8.98 7.03
C MET A 194 -9.56 -8.48 6.10
N HIS A 195 -9.45 -7.25 5.60
CA HIS A 195 -10.41 -6.71 4.65
C HIS A 195 -10.35 -7.52 3.34
N PRO A 196 -11.50 -7.86 2.73
CA PRO A 196 -11.56 -8.58 1.46
C PRO A 196 -10.97 -7.79 0.28
#